data_AF-A0A419G542-F1
#
_entry.id   AF-A0A419G542-F1
#
_cell.length_a   1.000
_cell.length_b   1.000
_cell.length_c   1.000
_cell.angle_alpha   90.00
_cell.angle_beta   90.00
_cell.angle_gamma   90.00
#
_symmetry.space_group_name_H-M   'P 1'
#
loop_
_entity.id
_entity.type
_entity.pdbx_description
1 polymer ?
#
loop_
_entity_poly.entity_id
_entity_poly.type
_entity_poly.pdbx_seq_one_letter_code
_entity_poly.pdbx_strand_id
1 'polypeptide(L)'
;MALDPKRPQKEIKYEEMRIYSDEELRNYTEEELKNFKIKHDIPDLDELEKGPWPSFVADAKREALHRRKLAPDRMLIERDVVEDMLGQLQLSFDEGETHWKHGGIVGVFGYGGGVIGRYSDVPEKYPSIAHFHTIRVNQTGGKFYDTNFLKSLCDLWEYRGSGLLNMHGSTGDIIFLGTFTEQLEPIFFELTHELDQDLGGSGSNLRTPSECMGKSRCEWACIDTMDMSYELTNYYQDELHRPAFPYKFKFKFDGCPNGCVASIARADMSFIGTWRDDIRVDQEAVKAYIGGEIIPNGGAHKGRDWGKFDIQKEVIELCPTQCMWMEGGKLQ
;
A
#
# COMPACT_ATOMS: atom_id res chain seq x y z
N MET A 1 -14.07 15.75 -4.84
CA MET A 1 -13.36 16.26 -6.05
C MET A 1 -12.01 15.58 -6.09
N ALA A 2 -11.59 15.05 -7.24
CA ALA A 2 -10.27 14.44 -7.40
C ALA A 2 -9.18 15.50 -7.19
N LEU A 3 -7.96 15.07 -6.86
CA LEU A 3 -6.79 15.94 -6.82
C LEU A 3 -6.54 16.52 -8.23
N ASP A 4 -6.36 17.84 -8.33
CA ASP A 4 -5.92 18.48 -9.58
C ASP A 4 -4.39 18.53 -9.59
N PRO A 5 -3.70 17.77 -10.46
CA PRO A 5 -2.24 17.75 -10.48
C PRO A 5 -1.69 19.10 -10.94
N LYS A 6 -0.63 19.59 -10.27
CA LYS A 6 -0.02 20.91 -10.55
C LYS A 6 1.06 20.88 -11.64
N ARG A 7 1.42 19.69 -12.11
CA ARG A 7 2.24 19.47 -13.31
C ARG A 7 1.45 18.67 -14.36
N PRO A 8 1.71 18.86 -15.66
CA PRO A 8 1.18 17.98 -16.70
C PRO A 8 1.47 16.51 -16.36
N GLN A 9 0.44 15.66 -16.40
CA GLN A 9 0.60 14.23 -16.20
C GLN A 9 0.71 13.55 -17.56
N LYS A 10 1.65 12.61 -17.72
CA LYS A 10 1.66 11.73 -18.89
C LYS A 10 0.41 10.85 -18.86
N GLU A 11 -0.34 10.81 -19.96
CA GLU A 11 -1.42 9.85 -20.10
C GLU A 11 -0.82 8.46 -20.29
N ILE A 12 -1.19 7.53 -19.41
CA ILE A 12 -0.71 6.14 -19.46
C ILE A 12 -1.72 5.29 -20.23
N LYS A 13 -1.29 4.83 -21.41
CA LYS A 13 -2.05 3.92 -22.26
C LYS A 13 -1.40 2.56 -22.22
N TYR A 14 -2.04 1.62 -21.53
CA TYR A 14 -1.48 0.29 -21.32
C TYR A 14 -1.18 -0.41 -22.65
N GLU A 15 -2.05 -0.25 -23.64
CA GLU A 15 -1.91 -0.86 -24.96
C GLU A 15 -0.63 -0.47 -25.69
N GLU A 16 -0.06 0.70 -25.41
CA GLU A 16 1.17 1.20 -26.04
C GLU A 16 2.45 0.72 -25.35
N MET A 17 2.34 0.27 -24.09
CA MET A 17 3.48 -0.13 -23.24
C MET A 17 3.44 -1.61 -22.84
N ARG A 18 2.37 -2.30 -23.23
CA ARG A 18 2.08 -3.70 -22.88
C ARG A 18 3.24 -4.62 -23.26
N ILE A 19 3.68 -5.45 -22.32
CA ILE A 19 4.77 -6.41 -22.50
C ILE A 19 4.21 -7.81 -22.81
N TYR A 20 3.11 -8.19 -22.15
CA TYR A 20 2.52 -9.53 -22.20
C TYR A 20 1.19 -9.55 -22.94
N SER A 21 1.01 -10.49 -23.85
CA SER A 21 -0.27 -10.77 -24.50
C SER A 21 -1.32 -11.31 -23.52
N ASP A 22 -2.60 -11.32 -23.92
CA ASP A 22 -3.68 -11.86 -23.07
C ASP A 22 -3.52 -13.36 -22.81
N GLU A 23 -2.94 -14.09 -23.77
CA GLU A 23 -2.61 -15.51 -23.63
C GLU A 23 -1.48 -15.72 -22.61
N GLU A 24 -0.44 -14.88 -22.65
CA GLU A 24 0.65 -14.93 -21.68
C GLU A 24 0.14 -14.61 -20.27
N LEU A 25 -0.67 -13.57 -20.10
CA LEU A 25 -1.27 -13.21 -18.80
C LEU A 25 -2.24 -14.26 -18.24
N ARG A 26 -2.81 -15.12 -19.10
CA ARG A 26 -3.75 -16.19 -18.74
C ARG A 26 -3.21 -17.55 -19.13
N ASN A 27 -1.92 -17.77 -18.88
CA ASN A 27 -1.19 -18.92 -19.41
C ASN A 27 -1.41 -20.24 -18.64
N TYR A 28 -2.19 -20.27 -17.55
CA TYR A 28 -2.53 -21.51 -16.83
C TYR A 28 -4.03 -21.64 -16.59
N THR A 29 -4.47 -22.88 -16.36
CA THR A 29 -5.83 -23.22 -15.95
C THR A 29 -5.93 -23.46 -14.45
N GLU A 30 -7.14 -23.39 -13.89
CA GLU A 30 -7.39 -23.71 -12.48
C GLU A 30 -7.00 -25.15 -12.11
N GLU A 31 -7.14 -26.11 -13.04
CA GLU A 31 -6.74 -27.50 -12.81
C GLU A 31 -5.21 -27.64 -12.77
N GLU A 32 -4.48 -26.88 -13.61
CA GLU A 32 -3.02 -26.81 -13.52
C GLU A 32 -2.57 -26.17 -12.20
N LEU A 33 -3.24 -25.11 -11.75
CA LEU A 33 -2.94 -24.46 -10.47
C LEU A 33 -3.17 -25.40 -9.29
N LYS A 34 -4.30 -26.11 -9.28
CA LYS A 34 -4.63 -27.07 -8.22
C LYS A 34 -3.64 -28.23 -8.13
N ASN A 35 -3.09 -28.66 -9.26
CA ASN A 35 -2.10 -29.74 -9.33
C ASN A 35 -0.65 -29.24 -9.32
N PHE A 36 -0.44 -27.92 -9.23
CA PHE A 36 0.87 -27.32 -9.27
C PHE A 36 1.67 -27.68 -8.02
N LYS A 37 2.85 -28.26 -8.25
CA LYS A 37 3.83 -28.48 -7.20
C LYS A 37 4.99 -27.52 -7.42
N ILE A 38 5.27 -26.77 -6.36
CA ILE A 38 6.43 -25.89 -6.31
C ILE A 38 7.70 -26.74 -6.17
N LYS A 39 8.85 -26.14 -6.48
CA LYS A 39 10.17 -26.76 -6.53
C LYS A 39 10.65 -27.30 -5.18
N HIS A 40 10.28 -26.62 -4.08
CA HIS A 40 10.72 -26.96 -2.73
C HIS A 40 9.58 -27.60 -1.93
N ASP A 41 9.92 -28.51 -1.02
CA ASP A 41 8.95 -29.01 -0.04
C ASP A 41 8.69 -27.91 1.00
N ILE A 42 7.43 -27.52 1.17
CA ILE A 42 7.02 -26.37 2.00
C ILE A 42 5.82 -26.72 2.92
N PRO A 43 5.91 -27.80 3.72
CA PRO A 43 4.76 -28.38 4.40
C PRO A 43 4.05 -27.44 5.38
N ASP A 44 4.78 -26.56 6.08
CA ASP A 44 4.14 -25.60 6.99
C ASP A 44 3.46 -24.46 6.23
N LEU A 45 4.03 -24.03 5.11
CA LEU A 45 3.42 -23.02 4.26
C LEU A 45 2.16 -23.54 3.56
N ASP A 46 2.13 -24.82 3.18
CA ASP A 46 0.93 -25.48 2.61
C ASP A 46 -0.26 -25.43 3.58
N GLU A 47 -0.01 -25.51 4.89
CA GLU A 47 -1.07 -25.36 5.90
C GLU A 47 -1.69 -23.95 5.89
N LEU A 48 -0.93 -22.92 5.48
CA LEU A 48 -1.41 -21.53 5.41
C LEU A 48 -2.29 -21.25 4.19
N GLU A 49 -2.48 -22.21 3.29
CA GLU A 49 -3.51 -22.12 2.23
C GLU A 49 -4.92 -22.44 2.75
N LYS A 50 -5.01 -23.03 3.95
CA LYS A 50 -6.30 -23.37 4.56
C LYS A 50 -6.97 -22.15 5.19
N GLY A 51 -8.28 -22.26 5.36
CA GLY A 51 -9.09 -21.25 5.99
C GLY A 51 -9.67 -20.22 5.01
N PRO A 52 -10.49 -19.29 5.52
CA PRO A 52 -11.27 -18.39 4.67
C PRO A 52 -10.52 -17.10 4.26
N TRP A 53 -9.39 -16.78 4.90
CA TRP A 53 -8.63 -15.56 4.59
C TRP A 53 -7.79 -15.77 3.32
N PRO A 54 -7.71 -14.80 2.39
CA PRO A 54 -6.88 -14.90 1.20
C PRO A 54 -5.42 -15.24 1.56
N SER A 55 -4.96 -16.41 1.15
CA SER A 55 -3.63 -16.90 1.48
C SER A 55 -2.57 -16.29 0.57
N PHE A 56 -1.52 -15.72 1.15
CA PHE A 56 -0.36 -15.24 0.41
C PHE A 56 0.44 -16.41 -0.22
N VAL A 57 0.38 -17.61 0.37
CA VAL A 57 1.05 -18.80 -0.17
C VAL A 57 0.36 -19.25 -1.46
N ALA A 58 -0.98 -19.31 -1.45
CA ALA A 58 -1.76 -19.65 -2.65
C ALA A 58 -1.51 -18.65 -3.80
N ASP A 59 -1.43 -17.35 -3.48
CA ASP A 59 -1.15 -16.32 -4.48
C ASP A 59 0.29 -16.40 -5.01
N ALA A 60 1.28 -16.65 -4.15
CA ALA A 60 2.67 -16.87 -4.57
C ALA A 60 2.83 -18.15 -5.41
N LYS A 61 2.10 -19.23 -5.11
CA LYS A 61 2.09 -20.45 -5.95
C LYS A 61 1.49 -20.19 -7.33
N ARG A 62 0.44 -19.36 -7.39
CA ARG A 62 -0.15 -18.92 -8.65
C ARG A 62 0.87 -18.15 -9.49
N GLU A 63 1.60 -17.22 -8.88
CA GLU A 63 2.65 -16.45 -9.54
C GLU A 63 3.80 -17.36 -10.01
N ALA A 64 4.25 -18.30 -9.18
CA ALA A 64 5.25 -19.29 -9.57
C ALA A 64 4.80 -20.13 -10.79
N LEU A 65 3.54 -20.58 -10.84
CA LEU A 65 3.00 -21.30 -11.99
C LEU A 65 2.97 -20.41 -13.24
N HIS A 66 2.49 -19.17 -13.11
CA HIS A 66 2.48 -18.19 -14.19
C HIS A 66 3.86 -18.05 -14.83
N ARG A 67 4.87 -17.76 -14.01
CA ARG A 67 6.27 -17.59 -14.44
C ARG A 67 6.85 -18.84 -15.06
N ARG A 68 6.50 -20.04 -14.54
CA ARG A 68 6.97 -21.31 -15.09
C ARG A 68 6.52 -21.51 -16.54
N LYS A 69 5.35 -20.99 -16.91
CA LYS A 69 4.77 -21.12 -18.26
C LYS A 69 5.13 -19.98 -19.21
N LEU A 70 5.72 -18.89 -18.72
CA LEU A 70 6.26 -17.83 -19.57
C LEU A 70 7.52 -18.29 -20.32
N ALA A 71 7.73 -17.76 -21.53
CA ALA A 71 8.96 -17.99 -22.28
C ALA A 71 10.18 -17.36 -21.56
N PRO A 72 11.40 -17.91 -21.71
CA PRO A 72 12.58 -17.42 -20.99
C PRO A 72 12.91 -15.93 -21.22
N ASP A 73 12.62 -15.40 -22.40
CA ASP A 73 12.86 -14.01 -22.79
C ASP A 73 11.81 -13.02 -22.26
N ARG A 74 10.82 -13.52 -21.50
CA ARG A 74 9.74 -12.73 -20.88
C ARG A 74 10.01 -12.35 -19.44
N MET A 75 11.21 -12.63 -18.93
CA MET A 75 11.68 -12.25 -17.60
C MET A 75 13.18 -11.90 -17.69
N LEU A 76 13.63 -10.94 -16.89
CA LEU A 76 15.04 -10.52 -16.80
C LEU A 76 15.70 -10.90 -15.47
N ILE A 77 14.96 -11.58 -14.60
CA ILE A 77 15.51 -12.27 -13.43
C ILE A 77 15.13 -13.75 -13.47
N GLU A 78 15.73 -14.54 -12.59
CA GLU A 78 15.50 -15.98 -12.51
C GLU A 78 14.01 -16.33 -12.38
N ARG A 79 13.60 -17.35 -13.13
CA ARG A 79 12.21 -17.84 -13.17
C ARG A 79 11.73 -18.35 -11.82
N ASP A 80 12.59 -19.06 -11.12
CA ASP A 80 12.29 -19.74 -9.85
C ASP A 80 12.31 -18.79 -8.65
N VAL A 81 12.41 -17.46 -8.86
CA VAL A 81 12.51 -16.45 -7.80
C VAL A 81 11.42 -16.59 -6.71
N VAL A 82 10.17 -16.84 -7.10
CA VAL A 82 9.06 -17.02 -6.14
C VAL A 82 9.14 -18.37 -5.44
N GLU A 83 9.60 -19.40 -6.15
CA GLU A 83 9.76 -20.75 -5.63
C GLU A 83 10.86 -20.81 -4.57
N ASP A 84 12.03 -20.25 -4.90
CA ASP A 84 13.17 -20.13 -3.99
C ASP A 84 12.84 -19.21 -2.79
N MET A 85 12.01 -18.16 -2.97
CA MET A 85 11.49 -17.34 -1.86
C MET A 85 10.64 -18.18 -0.89
N LEU A 86 9.68 -18.96 -1.40
CA LEU A 86 8.87 -19.83 -0.56
C LEU A 86 9.70 -20.94 0.09
N GLY A 87 10.69 -21.49 -0.62
CA GLY A 87 11.63 -22.47 -0.06
C GLY A 87 12.44 -21.91 1.11
N GLN A 88 12.98 -20.69 1.01
CA GLN A 88 13.67 -20.04 2.12
C GLN A 88 12.72 -19.62 3.25
N LEU A 89 11.48 -19.25 2.91
CA LEU A 89 10.47 -18.95 3.92
C LEU A 89 10.12 -20.20 4.74
N GLN A 90 9.98 -21.38 4.11
CA GLN A 90 9.82 -22.64 4.83
C GLN A 90 11.02 -22.92 5.74
N LEU A 91 12.25 -22.73 5.26
CA LEU A 91 13.44 -22.90 6.13
C LEU A 91 13.36 -21.97 7.36
N SER A 92 12.86 -20.75 7.18
CA SER A 92 12.65 -19.81 8.29
C SER A 92 11.56 -20.29 9.27
N PHE A 93 10.55 -21.04 8.79
CA PHE A 93 9.55 -21.69 9.65
C PHE A 93 10.14 -22.85 10.44
N ASP A 94 10.97 -23.68 9.79
CA ASP A 94 11.62 -24.84 10.41
C ASP A 94 12.56 -24.41 11.54
N GLU A 95 13.35 -23.35 11.31
CA GLU A 95 14.40 -22.91 12.23
C GLU A 95 13.93 -21.80 13.19
N GLY A 96 12.83 -21.11 12.89
CA GLY A 96 12.35 -19.97 13.67
C GLY A 96 13.25 -18.73 13.60
N GLU A 97 14.11 -18.66 12.58
CA GLU A 97 15.08 -17.58 12.38
C GLU A 97 14.97 -16.99 10.96
N THR A 98 15.52 -15.79 10.76
CA THR A 98 15.50 -15.14 9.43
C THR A 98 16.70 -15.54 8.61
N HIS A 99 16.47 -15.95 7.35
CA HIS A 99 17.52 -16.29 6.40
C HIS A 99 17.93 -15.16 5.45
N TRP A 100 17.80 -13.92 5.93
CA TRP A 100 18.24 -12.75 5.21
C TRP A 100 19.42 -12.09 5.92
N LYS A 101 20.52 -11.88 5.19
CA LYS A 101 21.71 -11.21 5.72
C LYS A 101 21.39 -9.80 6.23
N HIS A 102 22.28 -9.30 7.08
CA HIS A 102 22.23 -7.93 7.56
C HIS A 102 22.42 -6.93 6.41
N GLY A 103 21.38 -6.12 6.17
CA GLY A 103 21.44 -4.96 5.29
C GLY A 103 21.69 -5.26 3.81
N GLY A 104 22.20 -4.23 3.13
CA GLY A 104 22.50 -4.21 1.70
C GLY A 104 22.42 -2.78 1.18
N ILE A 105 23.53 -2.27 0.62
CA ILE A 105 23.61 -0.91 0.09
C ILE A 105 23.60 -1.00 -1.42
N VAL A 106 22.44 -0.69 -2.00
CA VAL A 106 22.19 -0.62 -3.43
C VAL A 106 21.20 0.52 -3.68
N GLY A 107 21.17 1.04 -4.90
CA GLY A 107 20.30 2.17 -5.25
C GLY A 107 20.45 2.52 -6.73
N VAL A 108 19.96 3.71 -7.06
CA VAL A 108 20.06 4.28 -8.41
C VAL A 108 20.82 5.60 -8.35
N PHE A 109 21.54 5.94 -9.41
CA PHE A 109 22.35 7.16 -9.46
C PHE A 109 21.47 8.41 -9.29
N GLY A 110 22.01 9.37 -8.54
CA GLY A 110 21.33 10.61 -8.21
C GLY A 110 20.53 10.57 -6.91
N TYR A 111 20.11 9.39 -6.43
CA TYR A 111 19.35 9.20 -5.19
C TYR A 111 20.16 8.42 -4.14
N GLY A 112 19.99 8.81 -2.87
CA GLY A 112 20.61 8.13 -1.72
C GLY A 112 19.67 7.19 -0.98
N GLY A 113 18.48 6.93 -1.54
CA GLY A 113 17.43 6.11 -0.95
C GLY A 113 16.45 5.59 -2.00
N GLY A 114 15.39 4.93 -1.54
CA GLY A 114 14.31 4.36 -2.37
C GLY A 114 14.41 2.85 -2.62
N VAL A 115 15.61 2.28 -2.52
CA VAL A 115 15.85 0.83 -2.62
C VAL A 115 16.34 0.27 -1.28
N ILE A 116 15.88 -0.91 -0.89
CA ILE A 116 16.36 -1.67 0.27
C ILE A 116 17.08 -2.91 -0.25
N GLY A 117 18.41 -2.92 -0.15
CA GLY A 117 19.22 -4.08 -0.47
C GLY A 117 18.94 -5.22 0.51
N ARG A 118 18.85 -6.43 -0.04
CA ARG A 118 18.61 -7.66 0.71
C ARG A 118 19.24 -8.83 -0.04
N TYR A 119 19.84 -9.73 0.73
CA TYR A 119 20.58 -10.89 0.22
C TYR A 119 20.24 -12.10 1.09
N SER A 120 19.98 -13.24 0.46
CA SER A 120 19.83 -14.52 1.15
C SER A 120 21.13 -14.89 1.89
N ASP A 121 21.03 -15.50 3.07
CA ASP A 121 22.18 -16.09 3.77
C ASP A 121 22.51 -17.53 3.36
N VAL A 122 21.65 -18.15 2.56
CA VAL A 122 21.79 -19.51 2.01
C VAL A 122 21.68 -19.50 0.46
N PRO A 123 22.49 -18.67 -0.25
CA PRO A 123 22.34 -18.44 -1.68
C PRO A 123 22.68 -19.68 -2.53
N GLU A 124 23.48 -20.63 -2.03
CA GLU A 124 23.72 -21.88 -2.76
C GLU A 124 22.47 -22.76 -2.83
N LYS A 125 21.60 -22.68 -1.82
CA LYS A 125 20.34 -23.43 -1.75
C LYS A 125 19.22 -22.73 -2.51
N TYR A 126 19.16 -21.40 -2.45
CA TYR A 126 18.13 -20.57 -3.07
C TYR A 126 18.74 -19.48 -3.97
N PRO A 127 19.37 -19.87 -5.09
CA PRO A 127 20.16 -18.94 -5.92
C PRO A 127 19.31 -17.84 -6.57
N SER A 128 18.04 -18.11 -6.87
CA SER A 128 17.15 -17.15 -7.54
C SER A 128 16.77 -15.96 -6.66
N ILE A 129 17.07 -16.03 -5.36
CA ILE A 129 16.89 -14.95 -4.38
C ILE A 129 18.20 -14.60 -3.67
N ALA A 130 19.35 -14.97 -4.25
CA ALA A 130 20.65 -14.54 -3.74
C ALA A 130 20.70 -13.01 -3.56
N HIS A 131 20.08 -12.28 -4.51
CA HIS A 131 19.68 -10.89 -4.37
C HIS A 131 18.15 -10.83 -4.38
N PHE A 132 17.57 -10.04 -3.47
CA PHE A 132 16.11 -9.90 -3.37
C PHE A 132 15.70 -8.49 -2.94
N HIS A 133 16.15 -7.51 -3.71
CA HIS A 133 16.04 -6.10 -3.35
C HIS A 133 14.60 -5.61 -3.43
N THR A 134 14.23 -4.71 -2.51
CA THR A 134 12.92 -4.07 -2.50
C THR A 134 13.03 -2.66 -3.08
N ILE A 135 12.21 -2.33 -4.07
CA ILE A 135 12.08 -0.96 -4.59
C ILE A 135 10.79 -0.35 -4.03
N ARG A 136 10.90 0.87 -3.50
CA ARG A 136 9.76 1.67 -3.07
C ARG A 136 9.38 2.59 -4.21
N VAL A 137 8.16 2.47 -4.71
CA VAL A 137 7.60 3.35 -5.73
C VAL A 137 6.60 4.27 -5.04
N ASN A 138 6.73 5.57 -5.26
CA ASN A 138 5.85 6.56 -4.62
C ASN A 138 4.40 6.33 -5.10
N GLN A 139 3.43 6.36 -4.18
CA GLN A 139 2.03 6.05 -4.51
C GLN A 139 1.25 7.27 -5.01
N THR A 140 0.09 7.04 -5.62
CA THR A 140 -0.85 8.10 -5.95
C THR A 140 -1.63 8.59 -4.72
N GLY A 141 -2.15 9.82 -4.81
CA GLY A 141 -2.96 10.42 -3.74
C GLY A 141 -4.17 9.55 -3.37
N GLY A 142 -4.38 9.34 -2.07
CA GLY A 142 -5.44 8.50 -1.53
C GLY A 142 -5.38 7.03 -1.93
N LYS A 143 -4.30 6.59 -2.63
CA LYS A 143 -4.18 5.28 -3.27
C LYS A 143 -5.30 5.01 -4.29
N PHE A 144 -5.74 6.05 -4.99
CA PHE A 144 -6.65 5.93 -6.13
C PHE A 144 -5.86 5.62 -7.39
N TYR A 145 -6.24 4.57 -8.10
CA TYR A 145 -5.52 4.10 -9.27
C TYR A 145 -6.42 3.99 -10.49
N ASP A 146 -5.82 4.30 -11.64
CA ASP A 146 -6.32 3.91 -12.94
C ASP A 146 -5.83 2.50 -13.30
N THR A 147 -6.61 1.74 -14.07
CA THR A 147 -6.23 0.36 -14.40
C THR A 147 -5.09 0.27 -15.41
N ASN A 148 -4.92 1.26 -16.30
CA ASN A 148 -3.78 1.28 -17.22
C ASN A 148 -2.48 1.49 -16.46
N PHE A 149 -2.49 2.37 -15.45
CA PHE A 149 -1.34 2.57 -14.55
C PHE A 149 -0.96 1.26 -13.84
N LEU A 150 -1.91 0.59 -13.18
CA LEU A 150 -1.60 -0.64 -12.44
C LEU A 150 -1.13 -1.78 -13.35
N LYS A 151 -1.79 -1.98 -14.49
CA LYS A 151 -1.38 -3.02 -15.46
C LYS A 151 0.03 -2.75 -15.99
N SER A 152 0.35 -1.50 -16.30
CA SER A 152 1.68 -1.13 -16.78
C SER A 152 2.77 -1.33 -15.72
N LEU A 153 2.48 -1.01 -14.45
CA LEU A 153 3.38 -1.32 -13.34
C LEU A 153 3.58 -2.83 -13.16
N CYS A 154 2.50 -3.63 -13.28
CA CYS A 154 2.58 -5.08 -13.19
C CYS A 154 3.40 -5.67 -14.33
N ASP A 155 3.18 -5.25 -15.58
CA ASP A 155 3.98 -5.71 -16.73
C ASP A 155 5.46 -5.38 -16.54
N LEU A 156 5.79 -4.14 -16.15
CA LEU A 156 7.16 -3.73 -15.81
C LEU A 156 7.77 -4.64 -14.74
N TRP A 157 7.02 -4.87 -13.66
CA TRP A 157 7.52 -5.60 -12.51
C TRP A 157 7.62 -7.11 -12.74
N GLU A 158 6.74 -7.69 -13.55
CA GLU A 158 6.81 -9.09 -13.99
C GLU A 158 8.06 -9.32 -14.84
N TYR A 159 8.36 -8.35 -15.72
CA TYR A 159 9.48 -8.43 -16.64
C TYR A 159 10.82 -8.27 -15.93
N ARG A 160 10.93 -7.35 -14.96
CA ARG A 160 12.22 -6.97 -14.33
C ARG A 160 12.36 -7.40 -12.87
N GLY A 161 11.31 -7.96 -12.28
CA GLY A 161 11.23 -8.32 -10.88
C GLY A 161 10.61 -9.69 -10.67
N SER A 162 10.20 -9.93 -9.43
CA SER A 162 9.66 -11.21 -8.98
C SER A 162 8.18 -11.42 -9.28
N GLY A 163 7.47 -10.39 -9.75
CA GLY A 163 6.00 -10.36 -9.80
C GLY A 163 5.35 -10.11 -8.41
N LEU A 164 6.09 -10.22 -7.31
CA LEU A 164 5.55 -10.06 -5.95
C LEU A 164 5.48 -8.59 -5.53
N LEU A 165 4.35 -8.19 -4.95
CA LEU A 165 4.08 -6.81 -4.52
C LEU A 165 3.66 -6.76 -3.05
N ASN A 166 3.88 -5.61 -2.40
CA ASN A 166 3.00 -5.18 -1.31
C ASN A 166 2.23 -3.93 -1.74
N MET A 167 0.90 -4.04 -1.70
CA MET A 167 -0.03 -2.95 -2.00
C MET A 167 -0.77 -2.60 -0.70
N HIS A 168 -0.15 -1.87 0.23
CA HIS A 168 1.04 -1.01 0.12
C HIS A 168 2.01 -1.25 1.28
N GLY A 169 3.20 -0.67 1.19
CA GLY A 169 4.07 -0.50 2.35
C GLY A 169 3.40 0.38 3.42
N SER A 170 3.69 0.11 4.69
CA SER A 170 3.06 0.83 5.82
C SER A 170 3.20 2.35 5.75
N THR A 171 4.27 2.88 5.14
CA THR A 171 4.43 4.34 4.99
C THR A 171 3.50 4.90 3.93
N GLY A 172 3.24 4.18 2.83
CA GLY A 172 2.41 4.62 1.72
C GLY A 172 2.80 3.98 0.38
N ASP A 173 4.10 3.72 0.21
CA ASP A 173 4.73 3.29 -1.04
C ASP A 173 4.10 2.02 -1.64
N ILE A 174 4.05 1.94 -2.98
CA ILE A 174 3.95 0.65 -3.68
C ILE A 174 5.28 -0.08 -3.51
N ILE A 175 5.23 -1.35 -3.14
CA ILE A 175 6.43 -2.14 -2.86
C ILE A 175 6.63 -3.18 -3.94
N PHE A 176 7.69 -3.00 -4.73
CA PHE A 176 8.23 -3.98 -5.66
C PHE A 176 9.18 -4.90 -4.88
N LEU A 177 8.74 -6.13 -4.60
CA LEU A 177 9.39 -7.03 -3.65
C LEU A 177 10.27 -8.09 -4.33
N GLY A 178 11.55 -7.79 -4.53
CA GLY A 178 12.53 -8.77 -5.00
C GLY A 178 12.94 -8.56 -6.44
N THR A 179 14.14 -8.04 -6.62
CA THR A 179 14.86 -8.02 -7.89
C THR A 179 16.37 -8.04 -7.64
N PHE A 180 17.15 -8.07 -8.71
CA PHE A 180 18.61 -8.06 -8.71
C PHE A 180 19.16 -6.64 -8.89
N THR A 181 20.43 -6.45 -8.54
CA THR A 181 21.08 -5.13 -8.54
C THR A 181 21.09 -4.52 -9.94
N GLU A 182 21.30 -5.34 -10.96
CA GLU A 182 21.42 -4.96 -12.36
C GLU A 182 20.10 -4.43 -12.95
N GLN A 183 18.96 -4.74 -12.33
CA GLN A 183 17.64 -4.28 -12.76
C GLN A 183 17.21 -2.95 -12.11
N LEU A 184 17.91 -2.46 -11.09
CA LEU A 184 17.50 -1.24 -10.37
C LEU A 184 17.44 -0.01 -11.28
N GLU A 185 18.49 0.23 -12.05
CA GLU A 185 18.57 1.36 -12.99
C GLU A 185 17.57 1.21 -14.17
N PRO A 186 17.47 0.05 -14.84
CA PRO A 186 16.44 -0.14 -15.87
C PRO A 186 15.00 0.07 -15.36
N ILE A 187 14.68 -0.44 -14.17
CA ILE A 187 13.34 -0.24 -13.57
C ILE A 187 13.11 1.24 -13.31
N PHE A 188 14.08 1.93 -12.72
CA PHE A 188 13.95 3.36 -12.45
C PHE A 188 13.83 4.20 -13.73
N PHE A 189 14.55 3.83 -14.78
CA PHE A 189 14.43 4.46 -16.10
C PHE A 189 13.00 4.31 -16.64
N GLU A 190 12.43 3.10 -16.64
CA GLU A 190 11.08 2.86 -17.15
C GLU A 190 10.00 3.51 -16.28
N LEU A 191 10.14 3.48 -14.94
CA LEU A 191 9.25 4.21 -14.03
C LEU A 191 9.20 5.71 -14.39
N THR A 192 10.36 6.33 -14.59
CA THR A 192 10.45 7.78 -14.80
C THR A 192 10.11 8.22 -16.22
N HIS A 193 10.60 7.52 -17.24
CA HIS A 193 10.42 7.91 -18.64
C HIS A 193 9.09 7.42 -19.20
N GLU A 194 8.66 6.20 -18.80
CA GLU A 194 7.46 5.59 -19.34
C GLU A 194 6.22 5.83 -18.49
N LEU A 195 6.35 5.72 -17.17
CA LEU A 195 5.20 5.79 -16.24
C LEU A 195 5.06 7.13 -15.53
N ASP A 196 5.95 8.10 -15.78
CA ASP A 196 5.96 9.42 -15.12
C ASP A 196 5.89 9.30 -13.58
N GLN A 197 6.55 8.26 -13.06
CA GLN A 197 6.47 7.82 -11.69
C GLN A 197 7.87 7.77 -11.05
N ASP A 198 7.96 8.20 -9.80
CA ASP A 198 9.23 8.26 -9.07
C ASP A 198 9.28 7.26 -7.91
N LEU A 199 10.48 7.06 -7.37
CA LEU A 199 10.71 6.26 -6.18
C LEU A 199 10.16 6.93 -4.92
N GLY A 200 9.95 6.11 -3.90
CA GLY A 200 9.66 6.55 -2.53
C GLY A 200 10.93 6.76 -1.71
N GLY A 201 10.77 7.19 -0.44
CA GLY A 201 11.88 7.49 0.45
C GLY A 201 12.37 6.30 1.32
N SER A 202 13.69 6.18 1.49
CA SER A 202 14.34 5.33 2.51
C SER A 202 15.68 5.93 2.99
N GLY A 203 16.08 5.65 4.23
CA GLY A 203 17.29 6.24 4.83
C GLY A 203 17.01 7.37 5.84
N SER A 204 17.99 8.24 6.07
CA SER A 204 17.88 9.40 6.97
C SER A 204 17.45 10.66 6.21
N ASN A 205 16.22 10.60 5.71
CA ASN A 205 15.57 11.58 4.83
C ASN A 205 14.10 11.78 5.22
N LEU A 206 13.43 12.70 4.53
CA LEU A 206 11.99 12.66 4.40
C LEU A 206 11.59 11.32 3.78
N ARG A 207 10.60 10.65 4.36
CA ARG A 207 9.97 9.49 3.77
C ARG A 207 8.70 9.92 3.05
N THR A 208 8.26 9.06 2.14
CA THR A 208 7.04 9.23 1.36
C THR A 208 5.87 9.70 2.23
N PRO A 209 5.38 10.93 2.00
CA PRO A 209 4.19 11.42 2.68
C PRO A 209 2.96 10.56 2.32
N SER A 210 1.99 10.50 3.24
CA SER A 210 0.75 9.76 3.00
C SER A 210 -0.42 10.36 3.78
N GLU A 211 -1.62 10.15 3.28
CA GLU A 211 -2.81 10.82 3.77
C GLU A 211 -4.02 9.90 3.84
N CYS A 212 -5.05 10.33 4.58
CA CYS A 212 -6.37 9.74 4.44
C CYS A 212 -7.02 10.21 3.13
N MET A 213 -8.06 9.49 2.70
CA MET A 213 -8.84 9.80 1.50
C MET A 213 -9.43 11.23 1.47
N GLY A 214 -9.54 11.90 2.62
CA GLY A 214 -9.94 13.30 2.72
C GLY A 214 -11.25 13.62 1.99
N LYS A 215 -11.32 14.81 1.40
CA LYS A 215 -12.52 15.32 0.69
C LYS A 215 -12.87 14.56 -0.59
N SER A 216 -12.11 13.54 -0.99
CA SER A 216 -12.45 12.73 -2.16
C SER A 216 -13.78 12.00 -1.95
N ARG A 217 -14.00 11.47 -0.75
CA ARG A 217 -15.17 10.65 -0.39
C ARG A 217 -15.37 10.60 1.15
N CYS A 218 -15.03 11.68 1.86
CA CYS A 218 -15.37 11.87 3.27
C CYS A 218 -15.89 13.28 3.50
N GLU A 219 -17.08 13.38 4.08
CA GLU A 219 -17.79 14.59 4.43
C GLU A 219 -17.24 15.29 5.70
N TRP A 220 -16.33 14.64 6.42
CA TRP A 220 -15.70 15.16 7.65
C TRP A 220 -14.34 15.82 7.41
N ALA A 221 -13.85 15.84 6.16
CA ALA A 221 -12.54 16.40 5.86
C ALA A 221 -12.53 17.94 6.05
N CYS A 222 -11.75 18.42 7.02
CA CYS A 222 -11.57 19.85 7.31
C CYS A 222 -10.45 20.50 6.48
N ILE A 223 -9.54 19.69 5.94
CA ILE A 223 -8.43 20.12 5.08
C ILE A 223 -8.37 19.25 3.82
N ASP A 224 -7.77 19.78 2.76
CA ASP A 224 -7.51 19.01 1.55
C ASP A 224 -6.23 18.17 1.72
N THR A 225 -6.39 17.00 2.33
CA THR A 225 -5.25 16.14 2.68
C THR A 225 -4.45 15.64 1.49
N MET A 226 -5.12 15.35 0.35
CA MET A 226 -4.45 14.87 -0.85
C MET A 226 -3.67 15.99 -1.54
N ASP A 227 -4.21 17.21 -1.64
CA ASP A 227 -3.47 18.36 -2.19
C ASP A 227 -2.26 18.68 -1.33
N MET A 228 -2.41 18.76 0.00
CA MET A 228 -1.28 18.99 0.89
C MET A 228 -0.19 17.91 0.78
N SER A 229 -0.58 16.64 0.73
CA SER A 229 0.36 15.53 0.59
C SER A 229 1.11 15.59 -0.74
N TYR A 230 0.39 15.81 -1.84
CA TYR A 230 0.99 15.97 -3.17
C TYR A 230 1.96 17.16 -3.21
N GLU A 231 1.54 18.32 -2.71
CA GLU A 231 2.37 19.53 -2.73
C GLU A 231 3.66 19.38 -1.94
N LEU A 232 3.56 18.89 -0.70
CA LEU A 232 4.75 18.73 0.14
C LEU A 232 5.65 17.60 -0.38
N THR A 233 5.10 16.56 -1.01
CA THR A 233 5.89 15.53 -1.67
C THR A 233 6.68 16.10 -2.85
N ASN A 234 6.07 16.95 -3.70
CA ASN A 234 6.74 17.57 -4.84
C ASN A 234 7.74 18.66 -4.41
N TYR A 235 7.39 19.45 -3.39
CA TYR A 235 8.24 20.54 -2.92
C TYR A 235 9.53 20.03 -2.28
N TYR A 236 9.46 18.97 -1.46
CA TYR A 236 10.59 18.39 -0.73
C TYR A 236 11.18 17.13 -1.40
N GLN A 237 11.20 17.08 -2.74
CA GLN A 237 11.77 15.95 -3.48
C GLN A 237 13.26 15.73 -3.15
N ASP A 238 14.04 16.80 -2.98
CA ASP A 238 15.46 16.69 -2.62
C ASP A 238 15.64 16.02 -1.26
N GLU A 239 14.91 16.49 -0.24
CA GLU A 239 14.97 15.95 1.11
C GLU A 239 14.39 14.54 1.21
N LEU A 240 13.55 14.11 0.27
CA LEU A 240 13.04 12.75 0.17
C LEU A 240 14.05 11.81 -0.47
N HIS A 241 14.72 12.23 -1.54
CA HIS A 241 15.61 11.38 -2.33
C HIS A 241 17.07 11.39 -1.88
N ARG A 242 17.52 12.47 -1.23
CA ARG A 242 18.92 12.69 -0.84
C ARG A 242 19.03 12.86 0.68
N PRO A 243 19.37 11.79 1.42
CA PRO A 243 19.47 11.83 2.88
C PRO A 243 20.36 12.95 3.41
N ALA A 244 19.74 13.96 4.01
CA ALA A 244 20.40 15.12 4.60
C ALA A 244 20.05 15.32 6.09
N PHE A 245 19.20 14.47 6.66
CA PHE A 245 18.74 14.59 8.04
C PHE A 245 19.54 13.68 8.98
N PRO A 246 19.56 13.98 10.30
CA PRO A 246 20.18 13.09 11.28
C PRO A 246 19.52 11.70 11.31
N TYR A 247 18.21 11.63 11.06
CA TYR A 247 17.48 10.37 10.95
C TYR A 247 16.25 10.49 10.04
N LYS A 248 15.43 9.45 9.96
CA LYS A 248 14.20 9.45 9.14
C LYS A 248 13.22 10.50 9.66
N PHE A 249 12.47 11.11 8.74
CA PHE A 249 11.38 12.04 9.05
C PHE A 249 10.15 11.71 8.19
N LYS A 250 8.95 11.82 8.74
CA LYS A 250 7.70 11.45 8.06
C LYS A 250 6.64 12.53 8.19
N PHE A 251 5.95 12.80 7.09
CA PHE A 251 4.69 13.54 7.06
C PHE A 251 3.50 12.58 6.93
N LYS A 252 2.42 12.88 7.67
CA LYS A 252 1.10 12.28 7.41
C LYS A 252 -0.02 13.27 7.64
N PHE A 253 -1.08 13.15 6.83
CA PHE A 253 -2.20 14.10 6.80
C PHE A 253 -3.53 13.41 7.06
N ASP A 254 -4.17 13.75 8.17
CA ASP A 254 -5.51 13.33 8.54
C ASP A 254 -6.49 14.50 8.38
N GLY A 255 -7.59 14.25 7.67
CA GLY A 255 -8.59 15.28 7.37
C GLY A 255 -9.42 15.71 8.58
N CYS A 256 -9.46 14.89 9.63
CA CYS A 256 -10.16 15.15 10.88
C CYS A 256 -9.55 14.33 12.04
N PRO A 257 -9.98 14.53 13.30
CA PRO A 257 -9.43 13.82 14.45
C PRO A 257 -9.64 12.29 14.50
N ASN A 258 -10.43 11.70 13.60
CA ASN A 258 -10.60 10.24 13.52
C ASN A 258 -9.29 9.51 13.16
N GLY A 259 -8.33 10.19 12.54
CA GLY A 259 -6.98 9.64 12.37
C GLY A 259 -6.89 8.44 11.42
N CYS A 260 -7.62 8.45 10.30
CA CYS A 260 -7.70 7.31 9.38
C CYS A 260 -6.36 6.88 8.75
N VAL A 261 -5.35 7.78 8.64
CA VAL A 261 -3.97 7.39 8.25
C VAL A 261 -3.04 7.22 9.47
N ALA A 262 -3.57 7.46 10.67
CA ALA A 262 -2.90 7.40 11.96
C ALA A 262 -1.64 8.28 12.01
N SER A 263 -1.77 9.54 11.55
CA SER A 263 -0.65 10.48 11.47
C SER A 263 0.01 10.70 12.84
N ILE A 264 -0.78 10.88 13.91
CA ILE A 264 -0.27 11.15 15.26
C ILE A 264 0.65 10.05 15.82
N ALA A 265 0.49 8.82 15.34
CA ALA A 265 1.26 7.67 15.82
C ALA A 265 2.39 7.25 14.86
N ARG A 266 2.33 7.66 13.59
CA ARG A 266 3.15 7.08 12.50
C ARG A 266 3.85 8.13 11.65
N ALA A 267 3.91 9.37 12.11
CA ALA A 267 4.63 10.48 11.49
C ALA A 267 5.31 11.36 12.53
N ASP A 268 6.47 11.88 12.17
CA ASP A 268 7.23 12.82 12.99
C ASP A 268 6.57 14.21 12.98
N MET A 269 5.90 14.56 11.87
CA MET A 269 5.02 15.72 11.79
C MET A 269 3.65 15.28 11.26
N SER A 270 2.65 15.44 12.11
CA SER A 270 1.26 15.08 11.88
C SER A 270 0.45 16.35 11.60
N PHE A 271 -0.34 16.31 10.53
CA PHE A 271 -1.29 17.34 10.17
C PHE A 271 -2.69 16.79 10.38
N ILE A 272 -3.45 17.34 11.33
CA ILE A 272 -4.80 16.86 11.66
C ILE A 272 -5.78 18.02 11.49
N GLY A 273 -6.69 17.88 10.54
CA GLY A 273 -7.73 18.88 10.27
C GLY A 273 -8.70 19.03 11.44
N THR A 274 -9.16 20.27 11.64
CA THR A 274 -10.20 20.62 12.61
C THR A 274 -10.93 21.88 12.16
N TRP A 275 -11.94 22.30 12.91
CA TRP A 275 -12.69 23.54 12.71
C TRP A 275 -12.61 24.40 13.98
N ARG A 276 -13.02 25.67 13.89
CA ARG A 276 -12.93 26.64 15.00
C ARG A 276 -14.21 27.46 15.24
N ASP A 277 -15.24 27.15 14.48
CA ASP A 277 -16.61 27.63 14.60
C ASP A 277 -17.51 26.54 15.21
N ASP A 278 -18.82 26.75 15.21
CA ASP A 278 -19.77 25.84 15.86
C ASP A 278 -20.03 24.58 15.01
N ILE A 279 -20.34 23.47 15.69
CA ILE A 279 -20.89 22.28 15.00
C ILE A 279 -22.25 22.67 14.41
N ARG A 280 -22.43 22.38 13.12
CA ARG A 280 -23.70 22.61 12.43
C ARG A 280 -24.71 21.52 12.80
N VAL A 281 -25.85 21.91 13.36
CA VAL A 281 -26.88 20.97 13.83
C VAL A 281 -28.16 21.10 12.99
N ASP A 282 -28.52 20.01 12.31
CA ASP A 282 -29.83 19.85 11.67
C ASP A 282 -30.80 19.15 12.63
N GLN A 283 -31.76 19.91 13.16
CA GLN A 283 -32.72 19.41 14.15
C GLN A 283 -33.75 18.43 13.55
N GLU A 284 -34.00 18.46 12.23
CA GLU A 284 -34.87 17.48 11.59
C GLU A 284 -34.16 16.12 11.53
N ALA A 285 -32.88 16.10 11.16
CA ALA A 285 -32.06 14.90 11.20
C ALA A 285 -31.93 14.33 12.63
N VAL A 286 -31.73 15.19 13.65
CA VAL A 286 -31.70 14.75 15.07
C VAL A 286 -32.98 14.01 15.45
N LYS A 287 -34.15 14.55 15.08
CA LYS A 287 -35.44 13.89 15.33
C LYS A 287 -35.57 12.57 14.58
N ALA A 288 -35.09 12.49 13.34
CA ALA A 288 -35.10 11.27 12.55
C ALA A 288 -34.22 10.17 13.17
N TYR A 289 -33.07 10.50 13.77
CA TYR A 289 -32.28 9.55 14.56
C TYR A 289 -33.03 9.04 15.79
N ILE A 290 -33.60 9.95 16.61
CA ILE A 290 -34.38 9.58 17.81
C ILE A 290 -35.66 8.78 17.44
N GLY A 291 -36.24 9.09 16.29
CA GLY A 291 -37.38 8.38 15.70
C GLY A 291 -37.04 6.96 15.23
N GLY A 292 -35.77 6.69 14.93
CA GLY A 292 -35.29 5.43 14.37
C GLY A 292 -35.35 5.35 12.85
N GLU A 293 -35.59 6.47 12.16
CA GLU A 293 -35.59 6.58 10.69
C GLU A 293 -34.15 6.55 10.16
N ILE A 294 -33.21 7.15 10.91
CA ILE A 294 -31.77 7.12 10.60
C ILE A 294 -31.07 6.24 11.63
N ILE A 295 -30.22 5.34 11.13
CA ILE A 295 -29.50 4.37 11.96
C ILE A 295 -28.20 5.01 12.48
N PRO A 296 -27.89 4.92 13.79
CA PRO A 296 -26.70 5.55 14.36
C PRO A 296 -25.41 5.02 13.75
N ASN A 297 -24.40 5.89 13.69
CA ASN A 297 -23.04 5.58 13.21
C ASN A 297 -23.00 4.90 11.83
N GLY A 298 -23.85 5.36 10.90
CA GLY A 298 -23.96 4.80 9.55
C GLY A 298 -24.37 3.32 9.49
N GLY A 299 -24.85 2.76 10.60
CA GLY A 299 -25.15 1.33 10.71
C GLY A 299 -23.95 0.44 11.02
N ALA A 300 -22.83 0.98 11.53
CA ALA A 300 -21.63 0.21 11.88
C ALA A 300 -21.90 -0.97 12.85
N HIS A 301 -22.97 -0.90 13.64
CA HIS A 301 -23.31 -1.89 14.69
C HIS A 301 -24.48 -2.82 14.32
N LYS A 302 -24.94 -2.84 13.07
CA LYS A 302 -26.09 -3.65 12.60
C LYS A 302 -25.95 -5.17 12.81
N GLY A 303 -24.73 -5.67 13.03
CA GLY A 303 -24.47 -7.10 13.25
C GLY A 303 -24.91 -7.63 14.62
N ARG A 304 -25.41 -6.79 15.52
CA ARG A 304 -25.92 -7.15 16.84
C ARG A 304 -27.12 -6.28 17.18
N ASP A 305 -28.08 -6.83 17.92
CA ASP A 305 -29.17 -6.05 18.50
C ASP A 305 -28.69 -5.30 19.75
N TRP A 306 -28.68 -3.97 19.67
CA TRP A 306 -28.32 -3.06 20.75
C TRP A 306 -29.53 -2.33 21.35
N GLY A 307 -30.74 -2.63 20.85
CA GLY A 307 -31.95 -1.88 21.15
C GLY A 307 -32.11 -0.63 20.29
N LYS A 308 -33.14 0.17 20.60
CA LYS A 308 -33.41 1.44 19.93
C LYS A 308 -32.35 2.47 20.34
N PHE A 309 -31.91 3.29 19.38
CA PHE A 309 -31.00 4.41 19.63
C PHE A 309 -31.49 5.30 20.78
N ASP A 310 -30.59 5.59 21.71
CA ASP A 310 -30.79 6.44 22.87
C ASP A 310 -29.78 7.59 22.85
N ILE A 311 -30.19 8.77 22.38
CA ILE A 311 -29.30 9.94 22.22
C ILE A 311 -28.64 10.38 23.54
N GLN A 312 -29.31 10.14 24.67
CA GLN A 312 -28.77 10.46 25.98
C GLN A 312 -27.55 9.57 26.28
N LYS A 313 -27.71 8.25 26.12
CA LYS A 313 -26.66 7.27 26.46
C LYS A 313 -25.55 7.18 25.42
N GLU A 314 -25.89 7.33 24.15
CA GLU A 314 -24.97 7.03 23.04
C GLU A 314 -24.26 8.28 22.48
N VAL A 315 -24.68 9.48 22.89
CA VAL A 315 -24.05 10.75 22.46
C VAL A 315 -23.76 11.66 23.65
N ILE A 316 -24.79 12.07 24.40
CA ILE A 316 -24.65 13.12 25.42
C ILE A 316 -23.77 12.66 26.59
N GLU A 317 -24.05 11.49 27.16
CA GLU A 317 -23.27 10.92 28.27
C GLU A 317 -21.86 10.49 27.87
N LEU A 318 -21.60 10.33 26.57
CA LEU A 318 -20.29 9.99 26.02
C LEU A 318 -19.51 11.22 25.56
N CYS A 319 -20.12 12.42 25.57
CA CYS A 319 -19.43 13.67 25.26
C CYS A 319 -18.33 13.92 26.32
N PRO A 320 -17.05 13.93 25.94
CA PRO A 320 -15.94 13.96 26.92
C PRO A 320 -15.88 15.26 27.72
N THR A 321 -16.44 16.36 27.19
CA THR A 321 -16.48 17.68 27.82
C THR A 321 -17.84 18.02 28.41
N GLN A 322 -18.83 17.13 28.30
CA GLN A 322 -20.19 17.33 28.79
C GLN A 322 -20.83 18.66 28.34
N CYS A 323 -20.58 19.06 27.08
CA CYS A 323 -21.01 20.35 26.55
C CYS A 323 -22.28 20.29 25.68
N MET A 324 -22.97 19.15 25.64
CA MET A 324 -24.18 18.92 24.83
C MET A 324 -25.37 18.60 25.73
N TRP A 325 -26.57 19.05 25.39
CA TRP A 325 -27.80 18.67 26.11
C TRP A 325 -29.05 18.69 25.21
N MET A 326 -30.14 18.06 25.67
CA MET A 326 -31.44 18.20 25.01
C MET A 326 -32.28 19.26 25.72
N GLU A 327 -32.82 20.21 24.97
CA GLU A 327 -33.76 21.23 25.48
C GLU A 327 -34.94 21.40 24.52
N GLY A 328 -36.17 21.27 25.03
CA GLY A 328 -37.37 21.41 24.21
C GLY A 328 -37.44 20.45 23.01
N GLY A 329 -36.83 19.27 23.12
CA GLY A 329 -36.73 18.28 22.02
C GLY A 329 -35.73 18.65 20.92
N LYS A 330 -34.82 19.60 21.18
CA LYS A 330 -33.72 19.98 20.30
C LYS A 330 -32.38 19.68 20.96
N LEU A 331 -31.39 19.27 20.17
CA LEU A 331 -30.01 19.14 20.63
C LEU A 331 -29.37 20.53 20.71
N GLN A 332 -28.73 20.85 21.83
CA GLN A 332 -27.97 22.09 22.06
C GLN A 332 -26.49 21.78 22.24
#